data_AF-A0A7C4Y8W6-F1
#
_entry.id   AF-A0A7C4Y8W6-F1
#
_cell.length_a   1.000
_cell.length_b   1.000
_cell.length_c   1.000
_cell.angle_alpha   90.00
_cell.angle_beta   90.00
_cell.angle_gamma   90.00
#
_symmetry.space_group_name_H-M   'P 1'
#
loop_
_entity.id
_entity.type
_entity.pdbx_description
1 polymer ?
#
loop_
_entity_poly.entity_id
_entity_poly.type
_entity_poly.pdbx_seq_one_letter_code
_entity_poly.pdbx_strand_id
1 'polypeptide(L)'
;MKGVRMPDNDVLCQRLQAGQVDALSDFLEQHRPQLLAFIERRLGDALRRKVEPQDIYQEMAVAALKGISATDLSDRDPFGWLCQIAEQRIIDASRKFASQKRSSDRELALQAPSGDAEKEWLSV
;
A
#
# COMPACT_ATOMS: atom_id res chain seq x y z
N MET A 1 2.41 28.93 12.85
CA MET A 1 3.71 28.23 12.91
C MET A 1 3.90 27.66 14.31
N LYS A 2 3.62 26.37 14.51
CA LYS A 2 4.14 25.67 15.69
C LYS A 2 5.59 25.32 15.36
N GLY A 3 6.53 25.93 16.09
CA GLY A 3 7.90 25.46 16.12
C GLY A 3 7.89 24.06 16.71
N VAL A 4 7.86 23.04 15.85
CA VAL A 4 8.03 21.65 16.25
C VAL A 4 9.51 21.54 16.62
N ARG A 5 9.79 21.72 17.92
CA ARG A 5 10.98 21.15 18.52
C ARG A 5 10.83 19.66 18.33
N MET A 6 11.41 19.13 17.26
CA MET A 6 11.41 17.71 16.93
C MET A 6 11.96 16.97 18.15
N PRO A 7 11.12 16.25 18.91
CA PRO A 7 11.60 15.49 20.05
C PRO A 7 12.59 14.42 19.59
N ASP A 8 13.56 14.10 20.44
CA ASP A 8 14.53 13.05 20.17
C ASP A 8 13.82 11.71 19.89
N ASN A 9 14.36 10.90 18.97
CA ASN A 9 13.76 9.66 18.50
C ASN A 9 13.36 8.70 19.65
N ASP A 10 14.15 8.68 20.71
CA ASP A 10 13.91 7.89 21.92
C ASP A 10 12.64 8.33 22.67
N VAL A 11 12.39 9.64 22.73
CA VAL A 11 11.20 10.24 23.35
C VAL A 11 9.95 9.95 22.52
N LEU A 12 10.07 9.93 21.19
CA LEU A 12 8.98 9.51 20.30
C LEU A 12 8.63 8.05 20.48
N CYS A 13 9.63 7.16 20.55
CA CYS A 13 9.43 5.74 20.83
C CYS A 13 8.68 5.52 22.16
N GLN A 14 9.09 6.17 23.25
CA GLN A 14 8.39 6.04 24.53
C GLN A 14 6.94 6.55 24.50
N ARG A 15 6.66 7.63 23.76
CA ARG A 15 5.30 8.19 23.65
C ARG A 15 4.42 7.35 22.72
N LEU A 16 5.01 6.74 21.69
CA LEU A 16 4.37 5.72 20.85
C LEU A 16 4.00 4.47 21.66
N GLN A 17 4.89 4.01 22.54
CA GLN A 17 4.60 2.94 23.49
C GLN A 17 3.44 3.28 24.43
N ALA A 18 3.27 4.56 24.77
CA ALA A 18 2.13 5.06 25.54
C ALA A 18 0.83 5.24 24.70
N GLY A 19 0.81 4.82 23.43
CA GLY A 19 -0.37 4.89 22.56
C GLY A 19 -0.74 6.31 22.09
N GLN A 20 0.17 7.27 22.20
CA GLN A 20 -0.11 8.67 21.83
C GLN A 20 -0.07 8.84 20.31
N VAL A 21 -1.25 9.07 19.71
CA VAL A 21 -1.43 9.28 18.26
C VAL A 21 -0.62 10.47 17.72
N ASP A 22 -0.43 11.51 18.55
CA ASP A 22 0.37 12.70 18.21
C ASP A 22 1.85 12.34 17.97
N ALA A 23 2.40 11.44 18.79
CA ALA A 23 3.78 10.96 18.64
C ALA A 23 3.96 10.10 17.38
N LEU A 24 2.93 9.35 16.98
CA LEU A 24 2.96 8.59 15.72
C LEU A 24 3.01 9.51 14.50
N SER A 25 2.30 10.63 14.54
CA SER A 25 2.28 11.59 13.45
C SER A 25 3.66 12.23 13.25
N ASP A 26 4.28 12.68 14.34
CA ASP A 26 5.64 13.25 14.33
C ASP A 26 6.68 12.21 13.88
N PHE A 27 6.57 10.96 14.35
CA PHE A 27 7.45 9.87 13.94
C PHE A 27 7.34 9.55 12.45
N LEU A 28 6.12 9.51 11.90
CA LEU A 28 5.87 9.30 10.48
C LEU A 28 6.49 10.42 9.64
N GLU A 29 6.32 11.67 10.04
CA GLU A 29 6.91 12.81 9.33
C GLU A 29 8.44 12.77 9.34
N GLN A 30 9.04 12.42 10.49
CA GLN A 30 10.49 12.32 10.64
C GLN A 30 11.09 11.15 9.85
N HIS A 31 10.39 10.02 9.78
CA HIS A 31 10.85 8.80 9.07
C HIS A 31 10.35 8.69 7.64
N ARG A 32 9.56 9.67 7.16
CA ARG A 32 9.01 9.70 5.81
C ARG A 32 10.02 9.36 4.71
N PRO A 33 11.21 9.98 4.61
CA PRO A 33 12.16 9.65 3.53
C PRO A 33 12.68 8.22 3.62
N GLN A 34 12.86 7.68 4.84
CA GLN A 34 13.35 6.32 5.05
C GLN A 34 12.28 5.27 4.70
N LEU A 35 11.02 5.54 5.09
CA LEU A 35 9.88 4.68 4.78
C LEU A 35 9.57 4.68 3.27
N LEU A 36 9.64 5.84 2.61
CA LEU A 36 9.51 5.92 1.16
C LEU A 36 10.61 5.12 0.45
N ALA A 37 11.88 5.27 0.86
CA ALA A 37 12.97 4.48 0.27
C ALA A 37 12.78 2.97 0.47
N PHE A 38 12.25 2.55 1.62
CA PHE A 38 11.89 1.15 1.89
C PHE A 38 10.78 0.67 0.94
N ILE A 39 9.69 1.43 0.83
CA ILE A 39 8.55 1.12 -0.06
C ILE A 39 9.02 1.04 -1.51
N GLU A 40 9.83 2.01 -1.97
CA GLU A 40 10.38 2.05 -3.32
C GLU A 40 11.20 0.81 -3.65
N ARG A 41 12.03 0.36 -2.72
CA ARG A 41 12.82 -0.87 -2.86
C ARG A 41 11.93 -2.11 -2.91
N ARG A 42 10.82 -2.13 -2.15
CA ARG A 42 9.90 -3.28 -2.08
C ARG A 42 8.94 -3.39 -3.25
N LEU A 43 8.51 -2.27 -3.84
CA LEU A 43 7.65 -2.25 -5.03
C LEU A 43 8.33 -2.92 -6.24
N GLY A 44 9.65 -2.73 -6.39
CA GLY A 44 10.39 -3.16 -7.56
C GLY A 44 9.96 -2.45 -8.86
N ASP A 45 10.64 -2.72 -9.97
CA ASP A 45 10.43 -1.97 -11.23
C ASP A 45 9.03 -2.17 -11.84
N ALA A 46 8.50 -3.40 -11.73
CA ALA A 46 7.23 -3.78 -12.35
C ALA A 46 6.01 -3.16 -11.66
N LEU A 47 5.99 -3.07 -10.32
CA LEU A 47 4.87 -2.51 -9.57
C LEU A 47 4.93 -0.99 -9.51
N ARG A 48 6.14 -0.41 -9.53
CA ARG A 48 6.37 1.05 -9.53
C ARG A 48 5.75 1.78 -10.73
N ARG A 49 5.54 1.09 -11.85
CA ARG A 49 4.83 1.66 -13.03
C ARG A 49 3.32 1.73 -12.86
N LYS A 50 2.77 1.04 -11.85
CA LYS A 50 1.33 0.90 -11.61
C LYS A 50 0.88 1.51 -10.29
N VAL A 51 1.81 1.68 -9.35
CA VAL A 51 1.56 2.17 -7.99
C VAL A 51 2.66 3.17 -7.63
N GLU A 52 2.23 4.33 -7.16
CA GLU A 52 3.15 5.33 -6.65
C GLU A 52 3.59 4.95 -5.21
N PRO A 53 4.89 5.03 -4.89
CA PRO A 53 5.38 4.80 -3.52
C PRO A 53 4.69 5.69 -2.47
N GLN A 54 4.30 6.90 -2.89
CA GLN A 54 3.60 7.83 -2.02
C GLN A 54 2.19 7.36 -1.66
N ASP A 55 1.49 6.67 -2.57
CA ASP A 55 0.16 6.10 -2.33
C ASP A 55 0.22 5.02 -1.23
N ILE A 56 1.19 4.11 -1.35
CA ILE A 56 1.45 3.07 -0.33
C ILE A 56 1.80 3.70 1.03
N TYR A 57 2.61 4.76 1.03
CA TYR A 57 2.95 5.48 2.26
C TYR A 57 1.70 6.08 2.93
N GLN A 58 0.81 6.70 2.14
CA GLN A 58 -0.44 7.27 2.67
C GLN A 58 -1.36 6.19 3.24
N GLU A 59 -1.54 5.07 2.53
CA GLU A 59 -2.34 3.94 3.03
C GLU A 59 -1.75 3.35 4.32
N MET A 60 -0.42 3.20 4.38
CA MET A 60 0.30 2.74 5.56
C MET A 60 0.09 3.70 6.75
N ALA A 61 0.24 5.01 6.53
CA ALA A 61 0.06 6.02 7.59
C ALA A 61 -1.37 5.97 8.17
N VAL A 62 -2.39 5.91 7.31
CA VAL A 62 -3.79 5.79 7.74
C VAL A 62 -4.03 4.49 8.51
N ALA A 63 -3.48 3.37 8.06
CA ALA A 63 -3.61 2.09 8.75
C ALA A 63 -2.90 2.10 10.11
N ALA A 64 -1.71 2.72 10.20
CA ALA A 64 -0.97 2.88 11.45
C ALA A 64 -1.77 3.73 12.46
N LEU A 65 -2.29 4.89 12.03
CA LEU A 65 -3.10 5.77 12.88
C LEU A 65 -4.38 5.10 13.39
N LYS A 66 -4.98 4.20 12.60
CA LYS A 66 -6.14 3.40 13.04
C LYS A 66 -5.76 2.23 13.96
N GLY A 67 -4.58 1.65 13.74
CA GLY A 67 -4.11 0.47 14.47
C GLY A 67 -3.42 0.78 15.79
N ILE A 68 -2.88 1.99 15.97
CA ILE A 68 -2.07 2.37 17.14
C ILE A 68 -2.85 2.24 18.46
N SER A 69 -4.15 2.54 18.47
CA SER A 69 -4.97 2.41 19.69
C SER A 69 -5.27 0.97 20.08
N ALA A 70 -5.14 0.03 19.13
CA ALA A 70 -5.41 -1.39 19.34
C ALA A 70 -4.12 -2.25 19.39
N THR A 71 -2.97 -1.64 19.10
CA THR A 71 -1.68 -2.34 19.02
C THR A 71 -0.83 -1.95 20.21
N ASP A 72 -0.38 -2.94 20.98
CA ASP A 72 0.65 -2.72 21.98
C ASP A 72 2.02 -2.66 21.29
N LEU A 73 2.66 -1.48 21.35
CA LEU A 73 4.01 -1.25 20.84
C LEU A 73 5.07 -1.28 21.96
N SER A 74 4.68 -1.65 23.18
CA SER A 74 5.55 -1.57 24.36
C SER A 74 6.85 -2.38 24.21
N ASP A 75 6.78 -3.52 23.50
CA ASP A 75 7.93 -4.41 23.24
C ASP A 75 8.40 -4.39 21.77
N ARG A 76 7.74 -3.61 20.90
CA ARG A 76 7.95 -3.69 19.45
C ARG A 76 8.57 -2.41 18.90
N ASP A 77 9.57 -2.57 18.03
CA ASP A 77 10.17 -1.45 17.30
C ASP A 77 9.10 -0.77 16.40
N PRO A 78 8.81 0.54 16.60
CA PRO A 78 7.77 1.22 15.85
C PRO A 78 8.10 1.34 14.36
N PHE A 79 9.38 1.46 14.00
CA PHE A 79 9.79 1.51 12.60
C PHE A 79 9.56 0.16 11.89
N GLY A 80 9.93 -0.94 12.53
CA GLY A 80 9.66 -2.30 12.07
C GLY A 80 8.18 -2.57 11.92
N TRP A 81 7.35 -2.10 12.87
CA TRP A 81 5.90 -2.19 12.76
C TRP A 81 5.35 -1.42 11.55
N LEU A 82 5.81 -0.20 11.29
CA LEU A 82 5.43 0.55 10.08
C LEU A 82 5.87 -0.16 8.79
N CYS A 83 7.08 -0.72 8.77
CA CYS A 83 7.55 -1.53 7.65
C CYS A 83 6.63 -2.74 7.39
N GLN A 84 6.13 -3.41 8.44
CA GLN A 84 5.18 -4.52 8.32
C GLN A 84 3.84 -4.05 7.71
N ILE A 85 3.30 -2.91 8.15
CA ILE A 85 2.08 -2.34 7.56
C ILE A 85 2.30 -2.02 6.09
N ALA A 86 3.43 -1.39 5.75
CA ALA A 86 3.78 -1.05 4.37
C ALA A 86 3.88 -2.30 3.49
N GLU A 87 4.51 -3.37 3.98
CA GLU A 87 4.60 -4.65 3.26
C GLU A 87 3.22 -5.26 3.00
N GLN A 88 2.31 -5.21 3.98
CA GLN A 88 0.93 -5.64 3.78
C GLN A 88 0.22 -4.83 2.67
N ARG A 89 0.41 -3.49 2.64
CA ARG A 89 -0.17 -2.64 1.57
C ARG A 89 0.39 -3.00 0.19
N ILE A 90 1.70 -3.28 0.10
CA ILE A 90 2.35 -3.68 -1.16
C ILE A 90 1.81 -5.03 -1.65
N ILE A 91 1.62 -5.99 -0.74
CA ILE A 91 1.03 -7.31 -1.06
C ILE A 91 -0.41 -7.14 -1.57
N ASP A 92 -1.22 -6.33 -0.90
CA ASP A 92 -2.60 -6.03 -1.31
C ASP A 92 -2.64 -5.36 -2.69
N ALA A 93 -1.77 -4.39 -2.95
CA ALA A 93 -1.63 -3.75 -4.26
C ALA A 93 -1.27 -4.79 -5.33
N SER A 94 -0.23 -5.60 -5.10
CA SER A 94 0.21 -6.66 -6.02
C SER A 94 -0.92 -7.65 -6.33
N ARG A 95 -1.69 -8.06 -5.31
CA ARG A 95 -2.84 -8.96 -5.46
C ARG A 95 -3.93 -8.35 -6.36
N LYS A 96 -4.26 -7.07 -6.18
CA LYS A 96 -5.24 -6.37 -7.03
C LYS A 96 -4.85 -6.40 -8.50
N PHE A 97 -3.58 -6.13 -8.83
CA PHE A 97 -3.12 -6.15 -10.23
C PHE A 97 -3.02 -7.56 -10.81
N ALA A 98 -2.66 -8.57 -10.02
CA ALA A 98 -2.67 -9.96 -10.46
C ALA A 98 -4.09 -10.42 -10.85
N SER A 99 -5.11 -9.98 -10.10
CA SER A 99 -6.52 -10.24 -10.41
C SER A 99 -7.01 -9.49 -11.65
N GLN A 100 -6.64 -8.21 -11.80
CA GLN A 100 -6.98 -7.42 -12.99
C GLN A 100 -6.40 -8.04 -14.27
N LYS A 101 -5.16 -8.53 -14.25
CA LYS A 101 -4.55 -9.19 -15.41
C LYS A 101 -5.32 -10.44 -15.85
N ARG A 102 -5.81 -11.26 -14.90
CA ARG A 102 -6.65 -12.44 -15.20
C ARG A 102 -8.04 -12.07 -15.73
N SER A 103 -8.55 -10.91 -15.34
CA SER A 103 -9.87 -10.44 -15.78
C SER A 103 -9.80 -9.88 -17.19
N SER A 104 -8.79 -9.06 -17.49
CA SER A 104 -8.55 -8.54 -18.85
C SER A 104 -8.19 -9.63 -19.86
N ASP A 105 -7.48 -10.68 -19.44
CA ASP A 105 -7.21 -11.86 -20.30
C ASP A 105 -8.51 -12.61 -20.67
N ARG A 106 -9.47 -12.71 -19.74
CA ARG A 106 -10.79 -13.29 -20.00
C ARG A 106 -11.67 -12.43 -20.91
N GLU A 107 -11.60 -11.11 -20.80
CA GLU A 107 -12.41 -10.20 -21.62
C GLU A 107 -11.94 -10.14 -23.08
N LEU A 108 -10.64 -10.32 -23.35
CA LEU A 108 -10.10 -10.40 -24.72
C LEU A 108 -10.44 -11.72 -25.43
N ALA A 109 -10.59 -12.82 -24.69
CA ALA A 109 -10.93 -14.13 -25.28
C ALA A 109 -12.39 -14.24 -25.76
N LEU A 110 -13.27 -13.33 -25.33
CA LEU A 110 -14.70 -13.32 -25.69
C LEU A 110 -15.03 -12.52 -26.96
N GLN A 111 -14.05 -11.84 -27.58
CA GLN A 111 -14.22 -11.09 -28.82
C GLN A 111 -13.59 -11.78 -30.04
N ALA A 112 -13.47 -13.10 -30.05
CA ALA A 112 -13.28 -13.82 -31.30
C ALA A 112 -14.62 -13.82 -32.07
N PRO A 113 -14.74 -13.15 -33.23
CA PRO A 113 -15.91 -13.29 -34.07
C PRO A 113 -15.96 -14.76 -34.53
N SER A 114 -16.92 -15.51 -34.00
CA SER A 114 -17.27 -16.81 -34.56
C SER A 114 -17.80 -16.53 -35.95
N GLY A 115 -17.01 -16.93 -36.95
CA GLY A 115 -17.26 -16.66 -38.35
C GLY A 115 -18.59 -17.21 -38.83
N ASP A 116 -19.23 -16.40 -39.67
CA ASP A 116 -19.82 -16.83 -40.94
C ASP A 116 -20.70 -18.09 -40.89
N ALA A 117 -21.91 -17.92 -40.34
CA ALA A 117 -23.06 -18.73 -40.73
C ALA A 117 -23.79 -18.06 -41.92
N GLU A 118 -23.07 -17.90 -43.03
CA GLU A 118 -23.67 -17.70 -44.35
C GLU A 118 -23.86 -19.09 -44.98
N LYS A 119 -25.12 -19.47 -45.26
CA LYS A 119 -25.61 -20.50 -46.23
C LYS A 119 -26.81 -21.28 -45.67
N GLU A 120 -28.00 -20.67 -45.60
CA GLU A 120 -29.27 -21.42 -45.72
C GLU A 120 -30.50 -20.50 -45.93
N TRP A 121 -30.52 -19.67 -46.98
CA TRP A 121 -31.70 -18.83 -47.30
C TRP A 121 -32.07 -18.84 -48.79
N LEU A 122 -31.95 -19.98 -49.47
CA LEU A 122 -32.49 -20.13 -50.83
C LEU A 122 -33.01 -21.55 -51.07
N SER A 123 -34.22 -21.81 -50.57
CA SER A 123 -35.17 -22.75 -51.17
C SER A 123 -36.56 -22.51 -50.60
N VAL A 124 -37.35 -21.69 -51.30
CA VAL A 124 -38.79 -21.91 -51.57
C VAL A 124 -39.23 -20.99 -52.71
#